data_AF-A0A941UKA4-F1
#
_entry.id   AF-A0A941UKA4-F1
#
_cell.length_a   1.000
_cell.length_b   1.000
_cell.length_c   1.000
_cell.angle_alpha   90.00
_cell.angle_beta   90.00
_cell.angle_gamma   90.00
#
_symmetry.space_group_name_H-M   'P 1'
#
loop_
_entity.id
_entity.type
_entity.pdbx_description
1 polymer ?
#
loop_
_entity_poly.entity_id
_entity_poly.type
_entity_poly.pdbx_seq_one_letter_code
_entity_poly.pdbx_strand_id
1 'polypeptide(L)'
;MFVIVPVIIGGILCYSTAFAEHTGPGKYNNEDLEKLGTPNKNGEETAPKVSDKISDEKKSEDRETQDKEYWCRQGTTINRTISDIKMEIDKILDEYPDMKGKDIDKIELPNSGSQERLNVRRLKLREAEGRLSDLEDEAHRKGVPAGWIKCNF
;
A
#
# COMPACT_ATOMS: atom_id res chain seq x y z
N MET A 1 -49.40 15.91 0.17
CA MET A 1 -48.93 16.84 -0.88
C MET A 1 -47.63 16.27 -1.40
N PHE A 2 -47.68 15.58 -2.55
CA PHE A 2 -46.52 14.85 -3.10
C PHE A 2 -45.68 15.80 -3.94
N VAL A 3 -44.42 15.98 -3.57
CA VAL A 3 -43.46 16.76 -4.35
C VAL A 3 -42.52 15.77 -5.03
N ILE A 4 -42.74 15.58 -6.33
CA ILE A 4 -41.86 14.86 -7.26
C ILE A 4 -40.96 15.92 -7.90
N VAL A 5 -39.63 15.82 -7.75
CA VAL A 5 -38.65 16.60 -8.52
C VAL A 5 -37.46 15.69 -8.87
N PRO A 6 -36.90 15.79 -10.09
CA PRO A 6 -36.44 14.66 -10.89
C PRO A 6 -34.96 14.27 -10.73
N VAL A 7 -34.73 13.00 -11.08
CA VAL A 7 -33.46 12.36 -11.42
C VAL A 7 -32.78 13.11 -12.58
N ILE A 8 -31.57 13.62 -12.35
CA ILE A 8 -30.67 14.12 -13.42
C ILE A 8 -29.58 13.07 -13.62
N ILE A 9 -29.76 12.25 -14.66
CA ILE A 9 -28.71 11.45 -15.28
C ILE A 9 -27.95 12.39 -16.21
N GLY A 10 -26.71 12.72 -15.86
CA GLY A 10 -25.87 13.65 -16.61
C GLY A 10 -24.51 13.05 -16.96
N GLY A 11 -24.41 12.54 -18.19
CA GLY A 11 -23.26 12.76 -19.07
C GLY A 11 -21.94 12.08 -18.73
N ILE A 12 -21.76 10.86 -19.22
CA ILE A 12 -20.45 10.30 -19.56
C ILE A 12 -19.85 11.16 -20.69
N LEU A 13 -18.83 11.96 -20.37
CA LEU A 13 -17.97 12.61 -21.35
C LEU A 13 -16.75 11.72 -21.57
N CYS A 14 -16.77 11.00 -22.70
CA CYS A 14 -15.62 10.38 -23.32
C CYS A 14 -14.72 11.43 -24.00
N TYR A 15 -13.48 11.01 -24.29
CA TYR A 15 -12.48 11.60 -25.21
C TYR A 15 -11.60 12.72 -24.61
N SER A 16 -10.26 12.72 -24.69
CA SER A 16 -9.31 12.06 -25.59
C SER A 16 -7.93 11.91 -24.93
N THR A 17 -7.31 10.73 -25.01
CA THR A 17 -5.85 10.60 -24.88
C THR A 17 -5.22 10.94 -26.22
N ALA A 18 -4.48 12.05 -26.28
CA ALA A 18 -3.67 12.40 -27.43
C ALA A 18 -2.40 11.53 -27.44
N PHE A 19 -2.35 10.57 -28.36
CA PHE A 19 -1.10 9.93 -28.80
C PHE A 19 -0.38 10.89 -29.75
N ALA A 20 0.79 11.38 -29.34
CA ALA A 20 1.74 12.00 -30.25
C ALA A 20 2.60 10.89 -30.88
N GLU A 21 2.21 10.44 -32.07
CA GLU A 21 3.10 9.73 -32.98
C GLU A 21 4.02 10.70 -33.74
N HIS A 22 5.17 10.15 -34.16
CA HIS A 22 6.13 10.65 -35.16
C HIS A 22 7.37 11.44 -34.68
N THR A 23 8.47 10.71 -34.45
CA THR A 23 9.68 10.83 -35.29
C THR A 23 10.32 9.44 -35.40
N GLY A 24 10.24 8.84 -36.59
CA GLY A 24 10.75 7.50 -36.88
C GLY A 24 12.29 7.42 -36.84
N PRO A 25 12.86 6.20 -36.82
CA PRO A 25 14.29 6.00 -36.84
C PRO A 25 14.86 6.46 -38.19
N GLY A 26 15.75 7.44 -38.16
CA GLY A 26 16.60 7.78 -39.30
C GLY A 26 17.39 6.55 -39.73
N LYS A 27 17.26 6.17 -41.00
CA LYS A 27 18.09 5.13 -41.61
C LYS A 27 19.51 5.68 -41.72
N TYR A 28 20.41 5.19 -40.89
CA TYR A 28 21.84 5.36 -41.12
C TYR A 28 22.28 4.39 -42.22
N ASN A 29 22.88 4.92 -43.27
CA ASN A 29 23.45 4.15 -44.38
C ASN A 29 24.82 3.61 -43.94
N ASN A 30 25.18 2.40 -44.40
CA ASN A 30 26.40 1.68 -43.98
C ASN A 30 27.73 2.37 -44.35
N GLU A 31 27.70 3.53 -45.00
CA GLU A 31 28.89 4.26 -45.45
C GLU A 31 29.56 5.08 -44.33
N ASP A 32 28.91 5.27 -43.17
CA ASP A 32 29.50 5.99 -42.01
C ASP A 32 30.20 5.07 -40.99
N LEU A 33 30.11 3.74 -41.14
CA LEU A 33 30.71 2.76 -40.21
C LEU A 33 32.19 2.44 -40.51
N GLU A 34 32.73 2.85 -41.67
CA GLU A 34 34.13 2.53 -42.04
C GLU A 34 35.17 3.47 -41.41
N LYS A 35 34.76 4.54 -40.71
CA LYS A 35 35.69 5.47 -40.07
C LYS A 35 36.20 5.06 -38.68
N LEU A 36 35.77 3.92 -38.14
CA LEU A 36 36.16 3.47 -36.79
C LEU A 36 37.02 2.20 -36.80
N GLY A 37 37.58 1.82 -37.95
CA GLY A 37 38.58 0.74 -38.03
C GLY A 37 40.00 1.23 -37.74
N THR A 38 40.50 1.00 -36.52
CA THR A 38 41.73 0.20 -36.25
C THR A 38 42.13 0.27 -34.77
N PRO A 39 42.03 -0.84 -34.00
CA PRO A 39 42.80 -1.03 -32.78
C PRO A 39 44.12 -1.74 -33.11
N ASN A 40 45.22 -1.16 -32.62
CA ASN A 40 46.58 -1.69 -32.75
C ASN A 40 46.75 -2.92 -31.84
N LYS A 41 47.50 -3.91 -32.33
CA LYS A 41 47.73 -5.20 -31.69
C LYS A 41 48.56 -5.03 -30.41
N ASN A 42 48.00 -5.44 -29.27
CA ASN A 42 48.68 -6.14 -28.17
C ASN A 42 47.57 -6.74 -27.29
N GLY A 43 47.54 -8.08 -27.22
CA GLY A 43 46.44 -8.83 -26.65
C GLY A 43 46.45 -8.85 -25.12
N GLU A 44 45.27 -8.60 -24.55
CA GLU A 44 44.74 -9.35 -23.43
C GLU A 44 43.20 -9.30 -23.57
N GLU A 45 42.57 -10.47 -23.65
CA GLU A 45 41.17 -10.66 -24.04
C GLU A 45 40.21 -9.93 -23.10
N THR A 46 39.42 -9.00 -23.64
CA THR A 46 38.21 -8.50 -22.97
C THR A 46 36.98 -9.04 -23.69
N ALA A 47 36.27 -9.93 -23.00
CA ALA A 47 35.03 -10.57 -23.41
C ALA A 47 33.94 -9.56 -23.82
N PRO A 48 33.00 -9.95 -24.72
CA PRO A 48 31.95 -9.05 -25.21
C PRO A 48 30.94 -8.72 -24.09
N LYS A 49 30.74 -7.42 -23.83
CA LYS A 49 29.73 -6.89 -22.90
C LYS A 49 28.31 -7.21 -23.39
N VAL A 50 27.73 -8.25 -22.80
CA VAL A 50 26.30 -8.53 -22.78
C VAL A 50 25.85 -8.32 -21.33
N SER A 51 25.41 -7.12 -20.92
CA SER A 51 24.96 -6.95 -19.52
C SER A 51 23.90 -5.90 -19.19
N ASP A 52 23.37 -5.12 -20.13
CA ASP A 52 22.57 -3.95 -19.71
C ASP A 52 21.06 -4.19 -19.57
N LYS A 53 20.53 -5.37 -19.93
CA LYS A 53 19.10 -5.71 -19.73
C LYS A 53 18.81 -6.54 -18.48
N ILE A 54 19.78 -7.27 -17.94
CA ILE A 54 19.60 -8.16 -16.79
C ILE A 54 19.63 -7.37 -15.46
N SER A 55 20.25 -6.19 -15.43
CA SER A 55 20.36 -5.36 -14.21
C SER A 55 19.06 -4.66 -13.82
N ASP A 56 18.20 -4.33 -14.78
CA ASP A 56 17.02 -3.50 -14.53
C ASP A 56 15.83 -4.31 -13.99
N GLU A 57 15.64 -5.55 -14.46
CA GLU A 57 14.60 -6.45 -13.95
C GLU A 57 14.85 -6.82 -12.49
N LYS A 58 16.06 -7.24 -12.14
CA LYS A 58 16.42 -7.61 -10.75
C LYS A 58 16.23 -6.43 -9.77
N LYS A 59 16.56 -5.21 -10.20
CA LYS A 59 16.36 -4.00 -9.38
C LYS A 59 14.88 -3.65 -9.18
N SER A 60 14.01 -4.00 -10.13
CA SER A 60 12.57 -3.79 -10.01
C SER A 60 11.91 -4.79 -9.05
N GLU A 61 12.33 -6.05 -9.09
CA GLU A 61 11.86 -7.12 -8.21
C GLU A 61 12.27 -6.89 -6.74
N ASP A 62 13.50 -6.43 -6.52
CA ASP A 62 13.99 -6.07 -5.18
C ASP A 62 13.17 -4.93 -4.55
N ARG A 63 12.74 -3.95 -5.35
CA ARG A 63 11.93 -2.81 -4.88
C ARG A 63 10.51 -3.24 -4.53
N GLU A 64 9.87 -4.04 -5.38
CA GLU A 64 8.52 -4.54 -5.11
C GLU A 64 8.48 -5.38 -3.82
N THR A 65 9.50 -6.21 -3.62
CA THR A 65 9.62 -7.03 -2.40
C THR A 65 9.80 -6.16 -1.15
N GLN A 66 10.63 -5.12 -1.23
CA GLN A 66 10.81 -4.18 -0.12
C GLN A 66 9.51 -3.43 0.21
N ASP A 67 8.75 -3.01 -0.80
CA ASP A 67 7.48 -2.33 -0.59
C ASP A 67 6.44 -3.28 0.04
N LYS A 68 6.35 -4.53 -0.45
CA LYS A 68 5.50 -5.58 0.16
C LYS A 68 5.80 -5.75 1.65
N GLU A 69 7.07 -5.92 2.00
CA GLU A 69 7.51 -6.08 3.38
C GLU A 69 7.21 -4.85 4.24
N TYR A 70 7.39 -3.64 3.70
CA TYR A 70 7.09 -2.41 4.39
C TYR A 70 5.62 -2.34 4.79
N TRP A 71 4.70 -2.51 3.83
CA TRP A 71 3.26 -2.41 4.08
C TRP A 71 2.76 -3.51 5.02
N CYS A 72 3.23 -4.74 4.83
CA CYS A 72 2.91 -5.86 5.72
C CYS A 72 3.40 -5.61 7.15
N ARG A 73 4.62 -5.07 7.33
CA ARG A 73 5.16 -4.77 8.65
C ARG A 73 4.36 -3.68 9.35
N GLN A 74 3.98 -2.62 8.65
CA GLN A 74 3.15 -1.55 9.20
C GLN A 74 1.78 -2.08 9.62
N GLY A 75 1.08 -2.78 8.72
CA GLY A 75 -0.23 -3.37 8.99
C GLY A 75 -0.19 -4.34 10.17
N THR A 76 0.82 -5.23 10.22
CA THR A 76 1.00 -6.18 11.32
C THR A 76 1.22 -5.46 12.66
N THR A 77 2.00 -4.39 12.69
CA THR A 77 2.30 -3.64 13.92
C THR A 77 1.03 -3.01 14.51
N ILE A 78 0.21 -2.39 13.65
CA ILE A 78 -1.05 -1.77 14.08
C ILE A 78 -2.06 -2.86 14.51
N ASN A 79 -2.19 -3.93 13.73
CA ASN A 79 -3.10 -5.03 14.07
C ASN A 79 -2.75 -5.74 15.39
N ARG A 80 -1.45 -5.90 15.69
CA ARG A 80 -1.00 -6.40 17.00
C ARG A 80 -1.43 -5.47 18.11
N THR A 81 -1.23 -4.16 17.94
CA THR A 81 -1.65 -3.15 18.92
C THR A 81 -3.16 -3.20 19.17
N ILE A 82 -3.98 -3.29 18.11
CA ILE A 82 -5.44 -3.46 18.22
C ILE A 82 -5.79 -4.74 18.99
N SER A 83 -5.14 -5.85 18.67
CA SER A 83 -5.39 -7.15 19.31
C SER A 83 -5.04 -7.13 20.80
N ASP A 84 -3.89 -6.54 21.15
CA ASP A 84 -3.44 -6.39 22.54
C ASP A 84 -4.42 -5.54 23.35
N ILE A 85 -4.90 -4.42 22.78
CA ILE A 85 -5.89 -3.56 23.44
C ILE A 85 -7.23 -4.30 23.62
N LYS A 86 -7.69 -5.05 22.60
CA LYS A 86 -8.92 -5.85 22.71
C LYS A 86 -8.80 -6.91 23.81
N MET A 87 -7.66 -7.60 23.89
CA MET A 87 -7.39 -8.54 24.98
C MET A 87 -7.38 -7.86 26.36
N GLU A 88 -6.86 -6.64 26.48
CA GLU A 88 -6.90 -5.89 27.74
C GLU A 88 -8.34 -5.47 28.11
N ILE A 89 -9.16 -5.09 27.13
CA ILE A 89 -10.59 -4.82 27.35
C ILE A 89 -11.30 -6.09 27.81
N ASP A 90 -11.06 -7.22 27.15
CA ASP A 90 -11.66 -8.51 27.53
C ASP A 90 -11.29 -8.90 28.96
N LYS A 91 -10.04 -8.69 29.39
CA LYS A 91 -9.63 -8.94 30.78
C LYS A 91 -10.38 -8.07 31.79
N ILE A 92 -10.67 -6.82 31.45
CA ILE A 92 -11.51 -5.95 32.30
C ILE A 92 -12.95 -6.48 32.33
N LEU A 93 -13.48 -6.93 31.19
CA LEU A 93 -14.84 -7.44 31.08
C LEU A 93 -15.03 -8.83 31.70
N ASP A 94 -13.97 -9.62 31.86
CA ASP A 94 -14.02 -10.90 32.57
C ASP A 94 -14.38 -10.74 34.06
N GLU A 95 -14.14 -9.56 34.65
CA GLU A 95 -14.63 -9.20 35.99
C GLU A 95 -16.16 -8.95 36.02
N TYR A 96 -16.79 -8.74 34.85
CA TYR A 96 -18.20 -8.38 34.68
C TYR A 96 -18.85 -9.26 33.60
N PRO A 97 -19.13 -10.55 33.87
CA PRO A 97 -19.60 -11.50 32.86
C PRO A 97 -20.90 -11.05 32.16
N ASP A 98 -21.77 -10.32 32.86
CA ASP A 98 -23.02 -9.76 32.31
C ASP A 98 -22.80 -8.69 31.22
N MET A 99 -21.56 -8.19 31.09
CA MET A 99 -21.17 -7.20 30.09
C MET A 99 -20.48 -7.81 28.89
N LYS A 100 -20.11 -9.10 28.95
CA LYS A 100 -19.40 -9.78 27.86
C LYS A 100 -20.27 -9.88 26.61
N GLY A 101 -19.70 -9.58 25.45
CA GLY A 101 -20.41 -9.59 24.17
C GLY A 101 -21.31 -8.38 23.91
N LYS A 102 -21.39 -7.42 24.84
CA LYS A 102 -22.04 -6.14 24.57
C LYS A 102 -21.13 -5.25 23.72
N ASP A 103 -21.76 -4.29 23.06
CA ASP A 103 -21.07 -3.22 22.34
C ASP A 103 -20.12 -2.49 23.30
N ILE A 104 -18.82 -2.60 23.04
CA ILE A 104 -17.77 -2.08 23.91
C ILE A 104 -18.00 -0.60 24.14
N ASP A 105 -18.47 0.20 23.19
CA ASP A 105 -18.64 1.65 23.39
C ASP A 105 -19.79 2.02 24.34
N LYS A 106 -20.72 1.09 24.58
CA LYS A 106 -21.93 1.31 25.39
C LYS A 106 -21.87 0.72 26.80
N ILE A 107 -20.77 0.05 27.16
CA ILE A 107 -20.63 -0.58 28.48
C ILE A 107 -20.41 0.49 29.57
N GLU A 108 -21.17 0.38 30.66
CA GLU A 108 -20.95 1.15 31.88
C GLU A 108 -20.68 0.18 33.02
N LEU A 109 -19.51 0.28 33.64
CA LEU A 109 -19.09 -0.55 34.77
C LEU A 109 -19.44 0.15 36.09
N PRO A 110 -19.94 -0.60 37.09
CA PRO A 110 -20.34 -0.02 38.38
C PRO A 110 -19.15 0.48 39.22
N ASN A 111 -17.94 -0.06 38.98
CA ASN A 111 -16.72 0.38 39.63
C ASN A 111 -16.05 1.49 38.81
N SER A 112 -15.92 2.69 39.40
CA SER A 112 -15.35 3.87 38.73
C SER A 112 -13.92 3.66 38.22
N GLY A 113 -13.07 2.95 38.98
CA GLY A 113 -11.70 2.64 38.55
C GLY A 113 -11.66 1.70 37.35
N SER A 114 -12.56 0.71 37.30
CA SER A 114 -12.68 -0.20 36.15
C SER A 114 -13.25 0.52 34.94
N GLN A 115 -14.21 1.43 35.14
CA GLN A 115 -14.77 2.27 34.09
C GLN A 115 -13.73 3.21 33.48
N GLU A 116 -12.88 3.82 34.30
CA GLU A 116 -11.79 4.66 33.83
C GLU A 116 -10.78 3.86 32.98
N ARG A 117 -10.36 2.68 33.47
CA ARG A 117 -9.49 1.78 32.70
C ARG A 117 -10.12 1.41 31.35
N LEU A 118 -11.40 1.05 31.35
CA LEU A 118 -12.14 0.71 30.14
C LEU A 118 -12.17 1.89 29.16
N ASN A 119 -12.48 3.10 29.62
CA ASN A 119 -12.51 4.31 28.79
C ASN A 119 -11.15 4.63 28.18
N VAL A 120 -10.06 4.50 28.94
CA VAL A 120 -8.70 4.68 28.41
C VAL A 120 -8.42 3.66 27.30
N ARG A 121 -8.82 2.40 27.48
CA ARG A 121 -8.62 1.37 26.46
C ARG A 121 -9.48 1.57 25.22
N ARG A 122 -10.72 2.03 25.36
CA ARG A 122 -11.57 2.44 24.24
C ARG A 122 -10.93 3.54 23.41
N LEU A 123 -10.40 4.57 24.07
CA LEU A 123 -9.74 5.68 23.37
C LEU A 123 -8.54 5.18 22.56
N LYS A 124 -7.68 4.35 23.18
CA LYS A 124 -6.53 3.73 22.49
C LYS A 124 -6.95 2.82 21.35
N LEU A 125 -8.04 2.06 21.53
CA LEU A 125 -8.58 1.20 20.47
C LEU A 125 -8.99 2.04 19.27
N ARG A 126 -9.77 3.11 19.50
CA ARG A 126 -10.19 4.04 18.44
C ARG A 126 -9.01 4.69 17.74
N GLU A 127 -7.99 5.10 18.47
CA GLU A 127 -6.76 5.67 17.90
C GLU A 127 -6.02 4.65 17.03
N ALA A 128 -5.87 3.41 17.49
CA ALA A 128 -5.20 2.35 16.74
C ALA A 128 -5.99 1.95 15.47
N GLU A 129 -7.32 1.86 15.57
CA GLU A 129 -8.20 1.63 14.41
C GLU A 129 -8.15 2.80 13.42
N GLY A 130 -8.10 4.04 13.91
CA GLY A 130 -7.88 5.23 13.08
C GLY A 130 -6.55 5.18 12.33
N ARG A 131 -5.46 4.81 13.00
CA ARG A 131 -4.15 4.63 12.35
C ARG A 131 -4.15 3.52 11.29
N LEU A 132 -4.93 2.45 11.50
CA LEU A 132 -5.11 1.41 10.48
C LEU A 132 -5.84 1.98 9.25
N SER A 133 -6.93 2.72 9.47
CA SER A 133 -7.66 3.41 8.40
C SER A 133 -6.75 4.37 7.63
N ASP A 134 -5.95 5.17 8.32
CA ASP A 134 -5.01 6.11 7.70
C ASP A 134 -3.96 5.38 6.84
N LEU A 135 -3.46 4.23 7.31
CA LEU A 135 -2.52 3.39 6.57
C LEU A 135 -3.18 2.77 5.33
N GLU A 136 -4.42 2.28 5.45
CA GLU A 136 -5.20 1.73 4.34
C GLU A 136 -5.49 2.80 3.28
N ASP A 137 -5.84 4.01 3.71
CA ASP A 137 -6.04 5.15 2.81
C ASP A 137 -4.73 5.57 2.13
N GLU A 138 -3.61 5.57 2.86
CA GLU A 138 -2.30 5.87 2.28
C GLU A 138 -1.89 4.84 1.23
N ALA A 139 -2.06 3.56 1.53
CA ALA A 139 -1.81 2.48 0.59
C ALA A 139 -2.70 2.62 -0.65
N HIS A 140 -4.00 2.88 -0.46
CA HIS A 140 -4.92 3.08 -1.56
C HIS A 140 -4.50 4.24 -2.46
N ARG A 141 -4.13 5.40 -1.89
CA ARG A 141 -3.61 6.56 -2.64
C ARG A 141 -2.34 6.24 -3.43
N LYS A 142 -1.53 5.29 -2.95
CA LYS A 142 -0.29 4.84 -3.60
C LYS A 142 -0.48 3.66 -4.56
N GLY A 143 -1.72 3.20 -4.77
CA GLY A 143 -2.01 2.05 -5.64
C GLY A 143 -1.56 0.71 -5.05
N VAL A 144 -1.31 0.65 -3.74
CA VAL A 144 -0.85 -0.55 -3.05
C VAL A 144 -2.04 -1.47 -2.78
N PRO A 145 -1.95 -2.77 -3.13
CA PRO A 145 -3.03 -3.73 -2.87
C PRO A 145 -3.30 -3.90 -1.37
N ALA A 146 -4.59 -3.99 -0.99
CA ALA A 146 -4.99 -4.24 0.40
C ALA A 146 -4.43 -5.55 0.98
N GLY A 147 -4.15 -6.53 0.12
CA GLY A 147 -3.48 -7.78 0.51
C GLY A 147 -2.12 -7.55 1.15
N TRP A 148 -1.37 -6.53 0.74
CA TRP A 148 -0.02 -6.27 1.25
C TRP A 148 -0.03 -5.81 2.71
N ILE A 149 -0.99 -4.96 3.10
CA ILE A 149 -1.18 -4.55 4.51
C ILE A 149 -1.50 -5.78 5.39
N LYS A 150 -2.24 -6.74 4.84
CA LYS A 150 -2.66 -7.97 5.50
C LYS A 150 -1.65 -9.12 5.34
N CYS A 151 -0.51 -8.88 4.71
CA CYS A 151 0.50 -9.89 4.39
C CYS A 151 -0.06 -11.09 3.60
N ASN A 152 -1.08 -10.87 2.78
CA ASN A 152 -1.67 -11.85 1.86
C ASN A 152 -1.23 -11.49 0.44
N PHE A 153 -0.15 -12.14 -0.01
CA PHE A 153 0.53 -11.88 -1.28
C PHE A 153 0.20 -12.94 -2.33
#